data_AF-A0A524I5K0-F1
#
_entry.id   AF-A0A524I5K0-F1
#
_cell.length_a   1.000
_cell.length_b   1.000
_cell.length_c   1.000
_cell.angle_alpha   90.00
_cell.angle_beta   90.00
_cell.angle_gamma   90.00
#
_symmetry.space_group_name_H-M   'P 1'
#
loop_
_entity.id
_entity.type
_entity.pdbx_description
1 polymer ?
#
loop_
_entity_poly.entity_id
_entity_poly.type
_entity_poly.pdbx_seq_one_letter_code
_entity_poly.pdbx_strand_id
1 'polypeptide(L)'
;MARSLLECQNLCFEYPGRGMALRDISLTIEEGRKTAILGPNGAGKSTLFLHFNGVFKPKSGQMLYQGSPLVYRNKELSQLRKEVAVILQNPDDQIFSATVEEDVAFGPLNLGLPRDEVEARVDEALALVDLTHNRERPSQQLSFGQRKRLALAGALAMRPKVLIMDEPTAGLDPHMVQEVLELTEELHMKGITLIMSTHEMEVAYSWADDFKVVHQGRLLYSGPAEELFANRTLLELLGFQAPSVYRMNEEMHRSGLMEREPVPRDMTEMRLKMCRMNRRQVGGLHIREVDQEHVPSVRDVHGMLSNGKAVGYYGSRAKHLLAMTLPTDVRLPGLTACLDKMIDGREAVLFAEPDLVPAIVHHINNLARKYQVGIEVEKE
;
A
#
# COMPACT_ATOMS: atom_id res chain seq x y z
N MET A 1 9.19 -13.56 -16.42
CA MET A 1 8.67 -12.38 -17.16
C MET A 1 7.49 -11.85 -16.38
N ALA A 2 7.40 -10.54 -16.16
CA ALA A 2 6.25 -9.96 -15.47
C ALA A 2 4.97 -10.23 -16.28
N ARG A 3 3.92 -10.72 -15.61
CA ARG A 3 2.66 -11.04 -16.26
C ARG A 3 1.76 -9.81 -16.24
N SER A 4 1.26 -9.44 -17.41
CA SER A 4 0.26 -8.39 -17.53
C SER A 4 -1.06 -8.82 -16.85
N LEU A 5 -1.58 -7.99 -15.95
CA LEU A 5 -2.81 -8.26 -15.20
C LEU A 5 -4.00 -7.43 -15.69
N LEU A 6 -3.80 -6.12 -15.85
CA LEU A 6 -4.79 -5.18 -16.39
C LEU A 6 -4.18 -4.41 -17.55
N GLU A 7 -4.87 -4.36 -18.70
CA GLU A 7 -4.43 -3.58 -19.87
C GLU A 7 -5.52 -2.72 -20.47
N CYS A 8 -5.23 -1.44 -20.65
CA CYS A 8 -6.01 -0.59 -21.55
C CYS A 8 -5.38 -0.61 -22.94
N GLN A 9 -6.19 -0.76 -23.98
CA GLN A 9 -5.76 -0.65 -25.37
C GLN A 9 -6.60 0.41 -26.07
N ASN A 10 -5.97 1.56 -26.36
CA ASN A 10 -6.57 2.72 -27.03
C ASN A 10 -7.93 3.16 -26.43
N LEU A 11 -8.04 3.09 -25.10
CA LEU A 11 -9.29 3.26 -24.38
C LEU A 11 -9.73 4.74 -24.42
N CYS A 12 -10.93 4.97 -24.94
CA CYS A 12 -11.60 6.28 -24.89
C CYS A 12 -12.90 6.19 -24.11
N PHE A 13 -13.22 7.25 -23.36
CA PHE A 13 -14.47 7.34 -22.62
C PHE A 13 -14.96 8.79 -22.52
N GLU A 14 -16.27 8.95 -22.60
CA GLU A 14 -16.98 10.23 -22.51
C GLU A 14 -18.15 10.07 -21.56
N TYR A 15 -18.29 11.01 -20.63
CA TYR A 15 -19.49 11.12 -19.83
C TYR A 15 -20.60 11.80 -20.66
N PRO A 16 -21.83 11.28 -20.63
CA PRO A 16 -22.96 11.92 -21.30
C PRO A 16 -23.08 13.39 -20.90
N GLY A 17 -22.98 14.30 -21.88
CA GLY A 17 -23.12 15.75 -21.69
C GLY A 17 -21.96 16.45 -20.96
N ARG A 18 -20.86 15.76 -20.61
CA ARG A 18 -19.69 16.35 -19.92
C ARG A 18 -18.38 16.24 -20.70
N GLY A 19 -18.40 15.61 -21.88
CA GLY A 19 -17.24 15.49 -22.77
C GLY A 19 -16.28 14.34 -22.42
N MET A 20 -15.20 14.26 -23.19
CA MET A 20 -14.20 13.19 -23.11
C MET A 20 -13.43 13.23 -21.79
N ALA A 21 -13.56 12.17 -20.99
CA ALA A 21 -12.80 11.97 -19.75
C ALA A 21 -11.52 11.15 -19.97
N LEU A 22 -11.52 10.19 -20.90
CA LEU A 22 -10.36 9.38 -21.28
C LEU A 22 -10.18 9.42 -22.80
N ARG A 23 -8.93 9.55 -23.26
CA ARG A 23 -8.54 9.81 -24.64
C ARG A 23 -7.33 8.95 -24.97
N ASP A 24 -7.58 7.84 -25.68
CA ASP A 24 -6.54 6.95 -26.19
C ASP A 24 -5.56 6.46 -25.12
N ILE A 25 -6.12 5.97 -24.00
CA ILE A 25 -5.33 5.41 -22.91
C ILE A 25 -4.86 4.00 -23.31
N SER A 26 -3.55 3.83 -23.41
CA SER A 26 -2.91 2.51 -23.52
C SER A 26 -1.91 2.33 -22.38
N LEU A 27 -2.19 1.42 -21.46
CA LEU A 27 -1.35 1.18 -20.28
C LEU A 27 -1.44 -0.28 -19.84
N THR A 28 -0.42 -0.74 -19.12
CA THR A 28 -0.35 -2.06 -18.51
C THR A 28 -0.05 -1.93 -17.03
N ILE A 29 -0.78 -2.70 -16.21
CA ILE A 29 -0.47 -2.98 -14.81
C ILE A 29 -0.03 -4.45 -14.73
N GLU A 30 1.15 -4.67 -14.14
CA GLU A 30 1.72 -5.99 -13.95
C GLU A 30 1.24 -6.63 -12.63
N GLU A 31 1.06 -7.94 -12.66
CA GLU A 31 0.69 -8.72 -11.48
C GLU A 31 1.76 -8.62 -10.39
N GLY A 32 1.33 -8.38 -9.15
CA GLY A 32 2.21 -8.33 -7.98
C GLY A 32 3.12 -7.10 -7.95
N ARG A 33 2.75 -5.99 -8.61
CA ARG A 33 3.46 -4.70 -8.47
C ARG A 33 2.59 -3.66 -7.79
N LYS A 34 3.23 -2.69 -7.15
CA LYS A 34 2.59 -1.46 -6.64
C LYS A 34 2.69 -0.39 -7.72
N THR A 35 1.56 0.09 -8.23
CA THR A 35 1.55 1.12 -9.27
C THR A 35 0.93 2.42 -8.77
N ALA A 36 1.70 3.52 -8.86
CA ALA A 36 1.19 4.86 -8.63
C ALA A 36 0.60 5.45 -9.91
N ILE A 37 -0.63 5.93 -9.85
CA ILE A 37 -1.29 6.67 -10.94
C ILE A 37 -1.41 8.14 -10.53
N LEU A 38 -0.55 8.95 -11.10
CA LEU A 38 -0.41 10.38 -10.83
C LEU A 38 -1.17 11.22 -11.84
N GLY A 39 -1.52 12.44 -11.45
CA GLY A 39 -2.17 13.40 -12.31
C GLY A 39 -3.00 14.41 -11.51
N PRO A 40 -3.28 15.59 -12.06
CA PRO A 40 -4.12 16.58 -11.37
C PRO A 40 -5.56 16.08 -11.18
N ASN A 41 -6.32 16.80 -10.35
CA ASN A 41 -7.76 16.56 -10.21
C ASN A 41 -8.45 16.74 -11.56
N GLY A 42 -9.39 15.85 -11.87
CA GLY A 42 -10.06 15.84 -13.17
C GLY A 42 -9.23 15.28 -14.33
N ALA A 43 -8.01 14.75 -14.09
CA ALA A 43 -7.21 14.13 -15.15
C ALA A 43 -7.82 12.84 -15.74
N GLY A 44 -8.80 12.23 -15.08
CA GLY A 44 -9.43 10.98 -15.50
C GLY A 44 -9.03 9.74 -14.69
N LYS A 45 -8.27 9.88 -13.59
CA LYS A 45 -7.80 8.77 -12.73
C LYS A 45 -8.95 7.91 -12.20
N SER A 46 -9.92 8.52 -11.51
CA SER A 46 -11.09 7.82 -10.97
C SER A 46 -11.92 7.16 -12.09
N THR A 47 -12.08 7.84 -13.22
CA THR A 47 -12.74 7.28 -14.41
C THR A 47 -12.03 6.02 -14.90
N LEU A 48 -10.70 6.05 -14.97
CA LEU A 48 -9.87 4.91 -15.36
C LEU A 48 -10.00 3.74 -14.38
N PHE A 49 -10.04 4.02 -13.07
CA PHE A 49 -10.22 2.98 -12.04
C PHE A 49 -11.56 2.25 -12.18
N LEU A 50 -12.62 2.98 -12.51
CA LEU A 50 -13.94 2.41 -12.79
C LEU A 50 -14.01 1.62 -14.12
N HIS A 51 -13.01 1.76 -15.01
CA HIS A 51 -12.87 0.85 -16.15
C HIS A 51 -12.17 -0.45 -15.75
N PHE A 52 -11.21 -0.42 -14.81
CA PHE A 52 -10.48 -1.61 -14.38
C PHE A 52 -11.40 -2.68 -13.76
N ASN A 53 -12.45 -2.29 -13.02
CA ASN A 53 -13.44 -3.22 -12.46
C ASN A 53 -14.73 -3.35 -13.33
N GLY A 54 -14.72 -2.78 -14.54
CA GLY A 54 -15.82 -2.85 -15.49
C GLY A 54 -17.13 -2.19 -15.01
N VAL A 55 -17.06 -1.16 -14.16
CA VAL A 55 -18.20 -0.27 -13.91
C VAL A 55 -18.52 0.55 -15.16
N PHE A 56 -17.49 1.06 -15.84
CA PHE A 56 -17.64 1.74 -17.12
C PHE A 56 -17.20 0.87 -18.30
N LYS A 57 -17.97 0.98 -19.38
CA LYS A 57 -17.63 0.42 -20.69
C LYS A 57 -16.97 1.52 -21.55
N PRO A 58 -15.81 1.25 -22.18
CA PRO A 58 -15.19 2.17 -23.11
C PRO A 58 -16.15 2.56 -24.24
N LYS A 59 -16.03 3.81 -24.71
CA LYS A 59 -16.65 4.28 -25.96
C LYS A 59 -15.95 3.65 -27.18
N SER A 60 -14.63 3.53 -27.11
CA SER A 60 -13.78 2.83 -28.08
C SER A 60 -12.53 2.28 -27.40
N GLY A 61 -11.82 1.39 -28.09
CA GLY A 61 -10.74 0.62 -27.49
C GLY A 61 -11.28 -0.50 -26.59
N GLN A 62 -10.41 -1.09 -25.78
CA GLN A 62 -10.80 -2.19 -24.90
C GLN A 62 -9.99 -2.24 -23.60
N MET A 63 -10.57 -2.93 -22.63
CA MET A 63 -9.95 -3.26 -21.36
C MET A 63 -9.73 -4.78 -21.33
N LEU A 64 -8.54 -5.24 -20.92
CA LEU A 64 -8.22 -6.66 -20.78
C LEU A 64 -7.91 -6.98 -19.32
N TYR A 65 -8.35 -8.15 -18.87
CA TYR A 65 -7.96 -8.74 -17.60
C TYR A 65 -7.27 -10.08 -17.87
N GLN A 66 -6.04 -10.24 -17.36
CA GLN A 66 -5.20 -11.42 -17.59
C GLN A 66 -5.07 -11.80 -19.08
N GLY A 67 -4.91 -10.78 -19.94
CA GLY A 67 -4.78 -10.94 -21.40
C GLY A 67 -6.09 -11.20 -22.15
N SER A 68 -7.25 -11.25 -21.48
CA SER A 68 -8.55 -11.46 -22.11
C SER A 68 -9.40 -10.18 -22.10
N PRO A 69 -10.01 -9.76 -23.22
CA PRO A 69 -10.91 -8.60 -23.25
C PRO A 69 -12.09 -8.76 -22.29
N LEU A 70 -12.44 -7.67 -21.60
CA LEU A 70 -13.59 -7.65 -20.70
C LEU A 70 -14.90 -7.86 -21.45
N VAL A 71 -15.73 -8.75 -20.92
CA VAL A 71 -17.09 -8.99 -21.40
C VAL A 71 -18.07 -8.26 -20.48
N TYR A 72 -18.78 -7.28 -21.03
CA TYR A 72 -19.72 -6.43 -20.28
C TYR A 72 -21.09 -7.09 -20.11
N ARG A 73 -21.09 -8.27 -19.48
CA ARG A 73 -22.29 -9.01 -19.07
C ARG A 73 -22.23 -9.24 -17.56
N ASN A 74 -23.39 -9.30 -16.91
CA ASN A 74 -23.48 -9.32 -15.45
C ASN A 74 -22.66 -10.45 -14.79
N LYS A 75 -22.66 -11.65 -15.39
CA LYS A 75 -21.93 -12.81 -14.84
C LYS A 75 -20.42 -12.59 -14.86
N GLU A 76 -19.89 -12.16 -16.00
CA GLU A 76 -18.45 -11.91 -16.20
C GLU A 76 -17.97 -10.72 -15.39
N LEU A 77 -18.74 -9.63 -15.33
CA LEU A 77 -18.43 -8.47 -14.50
C LEU A 77 -18.50 -8.79 -13.00
N SER A 78 -19.43 -9.65 -12.57
CA SER A 78 -19.49 -10.11 -11.18
C SER A 78 -18.21 -10.87 -10.80
N GLN A 79 -17.70 -11.75 -11.67
CA GLN A 79 -16.43 -12.44 -11.43
C GLN A 79 -15.25 -11.45 -11.39
N LEU A 80 -15.19 -10.49 -12.32
CA LEU A 80 -14.15 -9.47 -12.32
C LEU A 80 -14.14 -8.66 -11.01
N ARG A 81 -15.31 -8.22 -10.54
CA ARG A 81 -15.44 -7.38 -9.33
C ARG A 81 -15.16 -8.14 -8.03
N LYS A 82 -15.16 -9.48 -8.04
CA LYS A 82 -14.62 -10.28 -6.93
C LYS A 82 -13.10 -10.14 -6.83
N GLU A 83 -12.44 -10.06 -7.98
CA GLU A 83 -10.98 -10.09 -8.07
C GLU A 83 -10.38 -8.67 -8.11
N VAL A 84 -11.14 -7.66 -8.54
CA VAL A 84 -10.70 -6.26 -8.69
C VAL A 84 -11.58 -5.34 -7.84
N ALA A 85 -11.07 -4.97 -6.67
CA ALA A 85 -11.73 -4.04 -5.76
C ALA A 85 -11.27 -2.60 -6.01
N VAL A 86 -12.19 -1.65 -5.85
CA VAL A 86 -11.92 -0.20 -5.98
C VAL A 86 -12.39 0.49 -4.70
N ILE A 87 -11.49 1.23 -4.08
CA ILE A 87 -11.76 2.18 -2.99
C ILE A 87 -11.82 3.57 -3.58
N LEU A 88 -12.95 4.26 -3.36
CA LEU A 88 -13.18 5.62 -3.80
C LEU A 88 -12.53 6.62 -2.84
N GLN A 89 -12.27 7.83 -3.34
CA GLN A 89 -11.63 8.90 -2.59
C GLN A 89 -12.44 9.31 -1.35
N ASN A 90 -13.76 9.45 -1.52
CA ASN A 90 -14.66 9.73 -0.41
C ASN A 90 -15.24 8.42 0.14
N PRO A 91 -14.93 8.03 1.39
CA PRO A 91 -15.47 6.81 1.96
C PRO A 91 -17.00 6.85 2.09
N ASP A 92 -17.60 8.04 2.20
CA ASP A 92 -19.05 8.20 2.31
C ASP A 92 -19.80 7.85 1.01
N ASP A 93 -19.08 7.74 -0.12
CA ASP A 93 -19.65 7.29 -1.40
C ASP A 93 -19.78 5.75 -1.47
N GLN A 94 -19.16 5.00 -0.55
CA GLN A 94 -19.12 3.54 -0.52
C GLN A 94 -19.70 2.92 0.75
N ILE A 95 -19.72 3.64 1.86
CA ILE A 95 -20.28 3.18 3.13
C ILE A 95 -21.76 3.52 3.15
N PHE A 96 -22.63 2.52 3.31
CA PHE A 96 -24.07 2.72 3.29
C PHE A 96 -24.84 1.87 4.30
N SER A 97 -24.19 0.92 4.96
CA SER A 97 -24.87 0.05 5.93
C SER A 97 -24.97 0.69 7.31
N ALA A 98 -25.90 0.20 8.14
CA ALA A 98 -26.18 0.84 9.43
C ALA A 98 -25.02 0.65 10.42
N THR A 99 -24.46 -0.56 10.49
CA THR A 99 -23.31 -0.89 11.34
C THR A 99 -22.04 -1.18 10.53
N VAL A 100 -20.88 -1.12 11.20
CA VAL A 100 -19.58 -1.48 10.62
C VAL A 100 -19.60 -2.92 10.11
N GLU A 101 -20.09 -3.87 10.91
CA GLU A 101 -20.20 -5.28 10.50
C GLU A 101 -21.04 -5.48 9.25
N GLU A 102 -22.24 -4.89 9.19
CA GLU A 102 -23.12 -5.03 8.03
C GLU A 102 -22.48 -4.48 6.75
N ASP A 103 -21.72 -3.39 6.86
CA ASP A 103 -21.03 -2.78 5.72
C ASP A 103 -19.93 -3.71 5.18
N VAL A 104 -19.13 -4.30 6.08
CA VAL A 104 -18.08 -5.25 5.70
C VAL A 104 -18.67 -6.57 5.17
N ALA A 105 -19.77 -7.04 5.75
CA ALA A 105 -20.44 -8.27 5.35
C ALA A 105 -21.15 -8.15 3.99
N PHE A 106 -21.48 -6.93 3.55
CA PHE A 106 -22.29 -6.69 2.35
C PHE A 106 -21.71 -7.38 1.10
N GLY A 107 -20.41 -7.23 0.86
CA GLY A 107 -19.74 -7.86 -0.26
C GLY A 107 -19.84 -9.40 -0.22
N PRO A 108 -19.29 -10.06 0.81
CA PRO A 108 -19.39 -11.50 1.03
C PRO A 108 -20.81 -12.08 0.92
N LEU A 109 -21.82 -11.38 1.46
CA LEU A 109 -23.23 -11.81 1.38
C LEU A 109 -23.73 -11.80 -0.07
N ASN A 110 -23.38 -10.78 -0.86
CA ASN A 110 -23.73 -10.70 -2.28
C ASN A 110 -23.00 -11.74 -3.14
N LEU A 111 -21.94 -12.36 -2.62
CA LEU A 111 -21.30 -13.53 -3.25
C LEU A 111 -22.04 -14.84 -2.98
N GLY A 112 -23.04 -14.84 -2.10
CA GLY A 112 -23.79 -16.03 -1.71
C GLY A 112 -22.99 -16.98 -0.83
N LEU A 113 -22.04 -16.46 -0.06
CA LEU A 113 -21.19 -17.28 0.82
C LEU A 113 -21.98 -17.79 2.04
N PRO A 114 -21.60 -18.96 2.61
CA PRO A 114 -22.16 -19.45 3.87
C PRO A 114 -21.93 -18.45 5.00
N ARG A 115 -22.85 -18.42 5.98
CA ARG A 115 -22.81 -17.49 7.12
C ARG A 115 -21.47 -17.53 7.86
N ASP A 116 -20.99 -18.73 8.18
CA ASP A 116 -19.74 -18.91 8.92
C ASP A 116 -18.52 -18.37 8.13
N GLU A 117 -18.55 -18.46 6.80
CA GLU A 117 -17.51 -17.88 5.94
C GLU A 117 -17.59 -16.35 5.88
N VAL A 118 -18.81 -15.80 5.85
CA VAL A 118 -19.03 -14.35 5.92
C VAL A 118 -18.49 -13.80 7.24
N GLU A 119 -18.84 -14.42 8.37
CA GLU A 119 -18.40 -14.02 9.71
C GLU A 119 -16.87 -14.07 9.81
N ALA A 120 -16.23 -15.15 9.35
CA ALA A 120 -14.77 -15.25 9.34
C ALA A 120 -14.09 -14.16 8.49
N ARG A 121 -14.66 -13.81 7.33
CA ARG A 121 -14.14 -12.74 6.46
C ARG A 121 -14.32 -11.35 7.07
N VAL A 122 -15.44 -11.12 7.75
CA VAL A 122 -15.69 -9.88 8.49
C VAL A 122 -14.66 -9.72 9.61
N ASP A 123 -14.44 -10.77 10.40
CA ASP A 123 -13.48 -10.78 11.50
C ASP A 123 -12.06 -10.48 11.00
N GLU A 124 -11.64 -11.18 9.94
CA GLU A 124 -10.35 -10.99 9.29
C GLU A 124 -10.19 -9.54 8.77
N ALA A 125 -11.18 -9.04 8.04
CA ALA A 125 -11.12 -7.70 7.46
C ALA A 125 -11.12 -6.59 8.52
N LEU A 126 -11.91 -6.73 9.58
CA LEU A 126 -11.95 -5.76 10.69
C LEU A 126 -10.65 -5.77 11.49
N ALA A 127 -10.03 -6.93 11.68
CA ALA A 127 -8.73 -7.03 12.33
C ALA A 127 -7.63 -6.38 11.48
N LEU A 128 -7.62 -6.59 10.16
CA LEU A 128 -6.66 -5.98 9.23
C LEU A 128 -6.68 -4.45 9.29
N VAL A 129 -7.85 -3.84 9.51
CA VAL A 129 -7.98 -2.38 9.53
C VAL A 129 -8.12 -1.80 10.94
N ASP A 130 -7.87 -2.59 11.99
CA ASP A 130 -7.95 -2.15 13.39
C ASP A 130 -9.32 -1.54 13.76
N LEU A 131 -10.41 -2.21 13.34
CA LEU A 131 -11.80 -1.81 13.61
C LEU A 131 -12.61 -2.89 14.35
N THR A 132 -11.98 -3.95 14.86
CA THR A 132 -12.66 -5.03 15.60
C THR A 132 -13.51 -4.51 16.75
N HIS A 133 -13.03 -3.53 17.51
CA HIS A 133 -13.78 -2.93 18.62
C HIS A 133 -14.93 -1.99 18.17
N ASN A 134 -15.02 -1.70 16.87
CA ASN A 134 -16.09 -0.88 16.30
C ASN A 134 -17.13 -1.70 15.53
N ARG A 135 -17.05 -3.04 15.56
CA ARG A 135 -17.94 -3.96 14.84
C ARG A 135 -19.42 -3.59 14.87
N GLU A 136 -19.97 -3.35 16.06
CA GLU A 136 -21.40 -3.06 16.25
C GLU A 136 -21.71 -1.55 16.18
N ARG A 137 -20.70 -0.70 16.01
CA ARG A 137 -20.87 0.75 16.01
C ARG A 137 -21.62 1.19 14.75
N PRO A 138 -22.50 2.20 14.83
CA PRO A 138 -23.06 2.81 13.64
C PRO A 138 -21.97 3.40 12.74
N SER A 139 -22.00 3.08 11.44
CA SER A 139 -20.97 3.48 10.46
C SER A 139 -20.78 5.01 10.41
N GLN A 140 -21.87 5.76 10.55
CA GLN A 140 -21.90 7.23 10.57
C GLN A 140 -21.22 7.85 11.80
N GLN A 141 -21.03 7.09 12.89
CA GLN A 141 -20.38 7.58 14.11
C GLN A 141 -18.86 7.41 14.10
N LEU A 142 -18.30 6.81 13.05
CA LEU A 142 -16.86 6.68 12.86
C LEU A 142 -16.24 8.03 12.47
N SER A 143 -15.00 8.26 12.89
CA SER A 143 -14.20 9.38 12.38
C SER A 143 -13.93 9.22 10.87
N PHE A 144 -13.55 10.30 10.19
CA PHE A 144 -13.27 10.24 8.74
C PHE A 144 -12.23 9.16 8.39
N GLY A 145 -11.13 9.07 9.14
CA GLY A 145 -10.12 8.05 8.90
C GLY A 145 -10.55 6.63 9.28
N GLN A 146 -11.41 6.47 10.30
CA GLN A 146 -12.05 5.18 10.57
C GLN A 146 -12.99 4.76 9.43
N ARG A 147 -13.70 5.70 8.81
CA ARG A 147 -14.52 5.41 7.62
C ARG A 147 -13.66 5.00 6.42
N LYS A 148 -12.51 5.64 6.19
CA LYS A 148 -11.56 5.16 5.17
C LYS A 148 -11.11 3.71 5.41
N ARG A 149 -10.85 3.34 6.68
CA ARG A 149 -10.54 1.96 7.07
C ARG A 149 -11.71 1.01 6.87
N LEU A 150 -12.94 1.45 7.16
CA LEU A 150 -14.14 0.67 6.90
C LEU A 150 -14.31 0.34 5.41
N ALA A 151 -14.11 1.33 4.53
CA ALA A 151 -14.15 1.12 3.08
C ALA A 151 -13.10 0.09 2.63
N LEU A 152 -11.88 0.15 3.17
CA LEU A 152 -10.84 -0.86 2.96
C LEU A 152 -11.29 -2.25 3.44
N ALA A 153 -11.85 -2.37 4.64
CA ALA A 153 -12.33 -3.64 5.17
C ALA A 153 -13.41 -4.27 4.27
N GLY A 154 -14.39 -3.49 3.81
CA GLY A 154 -15.43 -3.98 2.89
C GLY A 154 -14.86 -4.55 1.59
N ALA A 155 -13.82 -3.90 1.04
CA ALA A 155 -13.10 -4.44 -0.12
C ALA A 155 -12.29 -5.69 0.22
N LEU A 156 -11.59 -5.71 1.35
CA LEU A 156 -10.73 -6.82 1.76
C LEU A 156 -11.52 -8.09 2.12
N ALA A 157 -12.74 -7.95 2.65
CA ALA A 157 -13.64 -9.08 2.92
C ALA A 157 -13.98 -9.88 1.65
N MET A 158 -13.88 -9.24 0.46
CA MET A 158 -14.05 -9.92 -0.83
C MET A 158 -12.86 -10.82 -1.20
N ARG A 159 -11.70 -10.64 -0.54
CA ARG A 159 -10.39 -11.25 -0.86
C ARG A 159 -9.96 -10.96 -2.31
N PRO A 160 -9.77 -9.68 -2.68
CA PRO A 160 -9.44 -9.31 -4.05
C PRO A 160 -8.00 -9.69 -4.41
N LYS A 161 -7.75 -9.88 -5.71
CA LYS A 161 -6.39 -10.02 -6.27
C LYS A 161 -5.77 -8.66 -6.61
N VAL A 162 -6.62 -7.67 -6.89
CA VAL A 162 -6.24 -6.30 -7.20
C VAL A 162 -7.02 -5.35 -6.30
N LEU A 163 -6.30 -4.49 -5.59
CA LEU A 163 -6.88 -3.40 -4.81
C LEU A 163 -6.47 -2.06 -5.43
N ILE A 164 -7.45 -1.33 -5.93
CA ILE A 164 -7.29 0.02 -6.48
C ILE A 164 -7.78 1.01 -5.44
N MET A 165 -6.96 2.01 -5.11
CA MET A 165 -7.27 3.01 -4.09
C MET A 165 -7.14 4.41 -4.66
N ASP A 166 -8.23 5.16 -4.67
CA ASP A 166 -8.24 6.56 -5.11
C ASP A 166 -7.94 7.48 -3.92
N GLU A 167 -6.74 8.06 -3.87
CA GLU A 167 -6.26 8.93 -2.80
C GLU A 167 -6.53 8.41 -1.37
N PRO A 168 -6.06 7.19 -1.02
CA PRO A 168 -6.37 6.57 0.27
C PRO A 168 -5.83 7.37 1.45
N THR A 169 -4.77 8.15 1.28
CA THR A 169 -4.14 8.95 2.35
C THR A 169 -4.73 10.36 2.50
N ALA A 170 -5.54 10.83 1.54
CA ALA A 170 -6.04 12.20 1.56
C ALA A 170 -6.90 12.50 2.80
N GLY A 171 -6.67 13.64 3.44
CA GLY A 171 -7.41 14.08 4.64
C GLY A 171 -7.08 13.29 5.92
N LEU A 172 -6.05 12.45 5.90
CA LEU A 172 -5.53 11.76 7.09
C LEU A 172 -4.38 12.55 7.72
N ASP A 173 -4.19 12.40 9.02
CA ASP A 173 -2.99 12.89 9.69
C ASP A 173 -1.76 12.00 9.37
N PRO A 174 -0.52 12.48 9.60
CA PRO A 174 0.69 11.74 9.22
C PRO A 174 0.80 10.33 9.82
N HIS A 175 0.28 10.12 11.03
CA HIS A 175 0.32 8.82 11.68
C HIS A 175 -0.64 7.85 10.99
N MET A 176 -1.86 8.31 10.70
CA MET A 176 -2.84 7.50 9.97
C MET A 176 -2.40 7.19 8.53
N VAL A 177 -1.68 8.11 7.87
CA VAL A 177 -1.05 7.85 6.56
C VAL A 177 -0.08 6.68 6.66
N GLN A 178 0.80 6.67 7.66
CA GLN A 178 1.73 5.56 7.89
C GLN A 178 1.00 4.23 8.11
N GLU A 179 -0.04 4.21 8.95
CA GLU A 179 -0.81 2.98 9.19
C GLU A 179 -1.48 2.45 7.92
N VAL A 180 -2.00 3.32 7.04
CA VAL A 180 -2.55 2.92 5.74
C VAL A 180 -1.46 2.37 4.83
N LEU A 181 -0.30 3.03 4.74
CA LEU A 181 0.79 2.56 3.91
C LEU A 181 1.35 1.22 4.41
N GLU A 182 1.53 1.04 5.72
CA GLU A 182 1.95 -0.22 6.32
C GLU A 182 0.96 -1.36 6.02
N LEU A 183 -0.34 -1.10 6.13
CA LEU A 183 -1.37 -2.06 5.71
C LEU A 183 -1.24 -2.40 4.22
N THR A 184 -1.01 -1.42 3.34
CA THR A 184 -0.81 -1.73 1.92
C THR A 184 0.45 -2.57 1.66
N GLU A 185 1.55 -2.35 2.41
CA GLU A 185 2.73 -3.21 2.31
C GLU A 185 2.43 -4.63 2.79
N GLU A 186 1.70 -4.79 3.89
CA GLU A 186 1.26 -6.10 4.37
C GLU A 186 0.45 -6.85 3.30
N LEU A 187 -0.55 -6.18 2.70
CA LEU A 187 -1.38 -6.74 1.63
C LEU A 187 -0.56 -7.11 0.39
N HIS A 188 0.44 -6.29 0.06
CA HIS A 188 1.35 -6.56 -1.04
C HIS A 188 2.23 -7.80 -0.77
N MET A 189 2.75 -7.94 0.45
CA MET A 189 3.50 -9.14 0.87
C MET A 189 2.64 -10.40 0.84
N LYS A 190 1.32 -10.27 1.08
CA LYS A 190 0.32 -11.33 0.90
C LYS A 190 -0.04 -11.60 -0.57
N GLY A 191 0.60 -10.92 -1.52
CA GLY A 191 0.50 -11.18 -2.96
C GLY A 191 -0.57 -10.36 -3.71
N ILE A 192 -1.17 -9.35 -3.07
CA ILE A 192 -2.16 -8.49 -3.71
C ILE A 192 -1.45 -7.49 -4.64
N THR A 193 -2.01 -7.30 -5.85
CA THR A 193 -1.57 -6.24 -6.77
C THR A 193 -2.22 -4.93 -6.36
N LEU A 194 -1.42 -3.87 -6.20
CA LEU A 194 -1.92 -2.60 -5.65
C LEU A 194 -1.79 -1.47 -6.67
N ILE A 195 -2.86 -0.69 -6.79
CA ILE A 195 -2.88 0.52 -7.60
C ILE A 195 -3.34 1.66 -6.70
N MET A 196 -2.57 2.75 -6.65
CA MET A 196 -2.91 3.91 -5.83
C MET A 196 -2.86 5.18 -6.68
N SER A 197 -3.89 6.03 -6.62
CA SER A 197 -3.71 7.42 -6.98
C SER A 197 -3.28 8.23 -5.77
N THR A 198 -2.39 9.19 -5.99
CA THR A 198 -2.05 10.19 -4.98
C THR A 198 -1.56 11.45 -5.67
N HIS A 199 -1.72 12.58 -5.00
CA HIS A 199 -1.08 13.85 -5.38
C HIS A 199 0.22 14.09 -4.58
N GLU A 200 0.51 13.25 -3.60
CA GLU A 200 1.70 13.33 -2.75
C GLU A 200 2.86 12.57 -3.38
N MET A 201 3.77 13.29 -4.04
CA MET A 201 4.90 12.67 -4.75
C MET A 201 5.85 11.89 -3.81
N GLU A 202 6.01 12.35 -2.56
CA GLU A 202 6.81 11.66 -1.55
C GLU A 202 6.24 10.27 -1.24
N VAL A 203 4.92 10.18 -1.05
CA VAL A 203 4.21 8.92 -0.80
C VAL A 203 4.31 8.01 -2.03
N ALA A 204 4.04 8.54 -3.23
CA ALA A 204 4.13 7.75 -4.45
C ALA A 204 5.52 7.14 -4.64
N TYR A 205 6.58 7.91 -4.37
CA TYR A 205 7.95 7.50 -4.62
C TYR A 205 8.49 6.48 -3.63
N SER A 206 8.17 6.61 -2.35
CA SER A 206 8.55 5.61 -1.36
C SER A 206 7.77 4.30 -1.54
N TRP A 207 6.51 4.39 -2.00
CA TRP A 207 5.58 3.26 -2.04
C TRP A 207 5.56 2.46 -3.36
N ALA A 208 5.48 3.10 -4.53
CA ALA A 208 5.17 2.40 -5.79
C ALA A 208 6.41 1.84 -6.50
N ASP A 209 6.28 0.72 -7.21
CA ASP A 209 7.35 0.16 -8.07
C ASP A 209 7.33 0.73 -9.50
N ASP A 210 6.18 1.28 -9.92
CA ASP A 210 5.94 1.76 -11.27
C ASP A 210 5.00 2.96 -11.27
N PHE A 211 5.25 3.91 -12.18
CA PHE A 211 4.55 5.19 -12.24
C PHE A 211 3.80 5.34 -13.55
N LYS A 212 2.53 5.71 -13.47
CA LYS A 212 1.73 6.18 -14.61
C LYS A 212 1.33 7.62 -14.38
N VAL A 213 1.50 8.49 -15.37
CA VAL A 213 1.04 9.89 -15.29
C VAL A 213 -0.10 10.09 -16.28
N VAL A 214 -1.27 10.46 -15.76
CA VAL A 214 -2.46 10.78 -16.54
C VAL A 214 -2.71 12.29 -16.47
N HIS A 215 -2.96 12.91 -17.61
CA HIS A 215 -3.28 14.33 -17.71
C HIS A 215 -4.31 14.56 -18.82
N GLN A 216 -5.39 15.28 -18.51
CA GLN A 216 -6.49 15.57 -19.46
C GLN A 216 -6.99 14.33 -20.22
N GLY A 217 -7.10 13.20 -19.52
CA GLY A 217 -7.57 11.93 -20.06
C GLY A 217 -6.54 11.19 -20.92
N ARG A 218 -5.28 11.61 -20.99
CA ARG A 218 -4.20 10.94 -21.74
C ARG A 218 -3.12 10.42 -20.81
N LEU A 219 -2.47 9.33 -21.20
CA LEU A 219 -1.27 8.83 -20.54
C LEU A 219 -0.07 9.59 -21.09
N LEU A 220 0.65 10.30 -20.22
CA LEU A 220 1.84 11.08 -20.58
C LEU A 220 3.14 10.37 -20.23
N TYR A 221 3.10 9.47 -19.25
CA TYR A 221 4.28 8.74 -18.79
C TYR A 221 3.88 7.37 -18.24
N SER A 222 4.75 6.38 -18.45
CA SER A 222 4.63 5.03 -17.91
C SER A 222 6.04 4.44 -17.75
N GLY A 223 6.47 4.19 -16.51
CA GLY A 223 7.77 3.59 -16.23
C GLY A 223 8.30 3.90 -14.82
N PRO A 224 9.61 3.71 -14.58
CA PRO A 224 10.26 3.99 -13.29
C PRO A 224 10.20 5.46 -12.87
N ALA A 225 10.11 5.71 -11.56
CA ALA A 225 10.02 7.06 -11.02
C ALA A 225 11.25 7.92 -11.37
N GLU A 226 12.44 7.33 -11.37
CA GLU A 226 13.72 8.01 -11.61
C GLU A 226 13.83 8.55 -13.04
N GLU A 227 13.24 7.85 -14.02
CA GLU A 227 13.17 8.32 -15.41
C GLU A 227 12.22 9.53 -15.54
N LEU A 228 11.07 9.49 -14.85
CA LEU A 228 10.17 10.64 -14.76
C LEU A 228 10.89 11.84 -14.13
N PHE A 229 11.64 11.65 -13.05
CA PHE A 229 12.31 12.74 -12.35
C PHE A 229 13.54 13.29 -13.08
N ALA A 230 14.19 12.48 -13.91
CA ALA A 230 15.24 12.94 -14.82
C ALA A 230 14.69 13.87 -15.92
N ASN A 231 13.41 13.73 -16.29
CA ASN A 231 12.76 14.56 -17.30
C ASN A 231 12.20 15.87 -16.71
N ARG A 232 13.10 16.87 -16.55
CA ARG A 232 12.75 18.18 -15.98
C ARG A 232 11.61 18.88 -16.71
N THR A 233 11.61 18.84 -18.05
CA THR A 233 10.56 19.48 -18.85
C THR A 233 9.19 18.88 -18.57
N LEU A 234 9.11 17.55 -18.44
CA LEU A 234 7.85 16.89 -18.11
C LEU A 234 7.38 17.23 -16.69
N LEU A 235 8.28 17.25 -15.70
CA LEU A 235 7.92 17.69 -14.35
C LEU A 235 7.40 19.13 -14.31
N GLU A 236 8.07 20.06 -14.99
CA GLU A 236 7.65 21.46 -15.09
C GLU A 236 6.26 21.61 -15.73
N LEU A 237 6.03 20.92 -16.85
CA LEU A 237 4.74 20.92 -17.54
C LEU A 237 3.59 20.37 -16.68
N LEU A 238 3.90 19.41 -15.80
CA LEU A 238 2.94 18.79 -14.90
C LEU A 238 2.79 19.53 -13.57
N GLY A 239 3.64 20.54 -13.30
CA GLY A 239 3.70 21.19 -11.99
C GLY A 239 4.18 20.27 -10.87
N PHE A 240 4.89 19.19 -11.19
CA PHE A 240 5.41 18.24 -10.22
C PHE A 240 6.78 18.69 -9.70
N GLN A 241 7.04 18.37 -8.44
CA GLN A 241 8.37 18.45 -7.87
C GLN A 241 8.87 17.05 -7.55
N ALA A 242 10.13 16.77 -7.86
CA ALA A 242 10.74 15.52 -7.45
C ALA A 242 10.78 15.42 -5.91
N PRO A 243 10.65 14.20 -5.36
CA PRO A 243 10.76 13.90 -3.92
C PRO A 243 12.00 14.55 -3.29
N SER A 244 11.88 15.01 -2.05
CA SER A 244 12.95 15.66 -1.29
C SER A 244 14.17 14.75 -1.15
N VAL A 245 13.97 13.46 -0.87
CA VAL A 245 15.06 12.49 -0.74
C VAL A 245 15.80 12.27 -2.08
N TYR A 246 15.07 12.23 -3.20
CA TYR A 246 15.65 12.14 -4.54
C TYR A 246 16.48 13.38 -4.86
N ARG A 247 15.91 14.58 -4.63
CA ARG A 247 16.61 15.85 -4.84
C ARG A 247 17.84 15.97 -3.95
N MET A 248 17.75 15.57 -2.69
CA MET A 248 18.88 15.57 -1.76
C MET A 248 20.01 14.67 -2.28
N ASN A 249 19.68 13.45 -2.72
CA ASN A 249 20.65 12.53 -3.31
C ASN A 249 21.35 13.13 -4.55
N GLU A 250 20.58 13.75 -5.44
CA GLU A 250 21.10 14.43 -6.64
C GLU A 250 22.01 15.60 -6.30
N GLU A 251 21.63 16.47 -5.35
CA GLU A 251 22.44 17.63 -4.97
C GLU A 251 23.72 17.23 -4.21
N MET A 252 23.65 16.22 -3.34
CA MET A 252 24.85 15.68 -2.69
C MET A 252 25.80 15.04 -3.70
N HIS A 253 25.26 14.36 -4.72
CA HIS A 253 26.07 13.82 -5.79
C HIS A 253 26.76 14.90 -6.62
N ARG A 254 26.03 15.92 -7.07
CA ARG A 254 26.60 17.06 -7.82
C ARG A 254 27.66 17.82 -7.02
N SER A 255 27.51 17.89 -5.71
CA SER A 255 28.47 18.52 -4.81
C SER A 255 29.70 17.63 -4.50
N GLY A 256 29.77 16.42 -5.05
CA GLY A 256 30.86 15.47 -4.81
C GLY A 256 30.87 14.85 -3.40
N LEU A 257 29.78 15.01 -2.64
CA LEU A 257 29.66 14.49 -1.27
C LEU A 257 29.19 13.03 -1.22
N MET A 258 28.56 12.54 -2.29
CA MET A 258 27.93 11.22 -2.32
C MET A 258 27.93 10.58 -3.73
N GLU A 259 27.97 9.25 -3.80
CA GLU A 259 27.73 8.50 -5.05
C GLU A 259 26.26 8.67 -5.48
N ARG A 260 25.96 8.78 -6.79
CA ARG A 260 24.56 8.88 -7.23
C ARG A 260 23.75 7.63 -6.88
N GLU A 261 24.31 6.47 -7.18
CA GLU A 261 23.66 5.18 -7.01
C GLU A 261 24.11 4.48 -5.71
N PRO A 262 23.24 3.65 -5.11
CA PRO A 262 21.82 3.51 -5.41
C PRO A 262 21.02 4.76 -5.04
N VAL A 263 19.99 5.11 -5.81
CA VAL A 263 19.07 6.21 -5.45
C VAL A 263 18.15 5.78 -4.28
N PRO A 264 18.11 6.53 -3.16
CA PRO A 264 17.21 6.24 -2.04
C PRO A 264 15.76 6.62 -2.37
N ARG A 265 14.82 5.78 -1.90
CA ARG A 265 13.37 5.98 -2.03
C ARG A 265 12.75 6.70 -0.85
N ASP A 266 13.38 6.58 0.32
CA ASP A 266 12.96 7.21 1.57
C ASP A 266 14.17 7.55 2.46
N MET A 267 13.89 8.09 3.64
CA MET A 267 14.93 8.46 4.60
C MET A 267 15.67 7.23 5.16
N THR A 268 15.00 6.10 5.36
CA THR A 268 15.64 4.86 5.85
C THR A 268 16.72 4.40 4.88
N GLU A 269 16.39 4.33 3.59
CA GLU A 269 17.32 4.01 2.52
C GLU A 269 18.47 5.03 2.39
N MET A 270 18.17 6.32 2.53
CA MET A 270 19.21 7.36 2.56
C MET A 270 20.18 7.15 3.72
N ARG A 271 19.68 6.80 4.91
CA ARG A 271 20.53 6.52 6.08
C ARG A 271 21.36 5.26 5.88
N LEU A 272 20.81 4.19 5.29
CA LEU A 272 21.57 2.98 4.93
C LEU A 272 22.72 3.30 3.96
N LYS A 273 22.45 4.13 2.95
CA LYS A 273 23.47 4.64 2.02
C LYS A 273 24.60 5.37 2.75
N MET A 274 24.24 6.27 3.67
CA MET A 274 25.21 6.99 4.49
C MET A 274 26.01 6.06 5.40
N CYS A 275 25.41 4.99 5.94
CA CYS A 275 26.12 3.99 6.74
C CYS A 275 27.17 3.24 5.92
N ARG A 276 26.82 2.78 4.71
CA ARG A 276 27.76 2.16 3.75
C ARG A 276 28.97 3.08 3.49
N MET A 277 28.71 4.34 3.12
CA MET A 277 29.76 5.29 2.78
C MET A 277 30.69 5.60 3.95
N ASN A 278 30.13 5.71 5.15
CA ASN A 278 30.90 6.02 6.37
C ASN A 278 31.44 4.76 7.07
N ARG A 279 31.24 3.56 6.51
CA ARG A 279 31.60 2.27 7.12
C ARG A 279 31.07 2.12 8.55
N ARG A 280 29.88 2.65 8.82
CA ARG A 280 29.23 2.51 10.13
C ARG A 280 28.60 1.13 10.23
N GLN A 281 28.83 0.47 11.36
CA GLN A 281 28.14 -0.77 11.67
C GLN A 281 26.66 -0.49 11.96
N VAL A 282 25.83 -1.41 11.51
CA VAL A 282 24.38 -1.43 11.70
C VAL A 282 24.10 -2.55 12.71
N GLY A 283 23.12 -2.37 13.60
CA GLY A 283 22.74 -3.39 14.58
C GLY A 283 22.04 -4.60 13.94
N GLY A 284 21.74 -5.62 14.73
CA GLY A 284 20.97 -6.79 14.33
C GLY A 284 19.46 -6.58 14.39
N LEU A 285 18.73 -7.36 13.58
CA LEU A 285 17.28 -7.52 13.66
C LEU A 285 16.92 -8.96 14.01
N HIS A 286 16.20 -9.11 15.12
CA HIS A 286 15.67 -10.37 15.60
C HIS A 286 14.19 -10.44 15.23
N ILE A 287 13.79 -11.40 14.41
CA ILE A 287 12.38 -11.59 14.05
C ILE A 287 11.83 -12.72 14.91
N ARG A 288 10.75 -12.42 15.64
CA ARG A 288 10.01 -13.39 16.46
C ARG A 288 8.61 -13.56 15.91
N GLU A 289 8.23 -14.80 15.69
CA GLU A 289 6.88 -15.13 15.23
C GLU A 289 5.85 -14.90 16.34
N VAL A 290 4.71 -14.32 16.01
CA VAL A 290 3.57 -14.14 16.92
C VAL A 290 2.32 -14.77 16.33
N ASP A 291 1.76 -15.71 17.07
CA ASP A 291 0.50 -16.39 16.77
C ASP A 291 -0.38 -16.47 18.03
N GLN A 292 -1.50 -17.21 17.97
CA GLN A 292 -2.42 -17.32 19.10
C GLN A 292 -1.84 -18.08 20.30
N GLU A 293 -0.84 -18.93 20.09
CA GLU A 293 -0.19 -19.75 21.13
C GLU A 293 1.07 -19.05 21.67
N HIS A 294 1.73 -18.24 20.85
CA HIS A 294 3.02 -17.60 21.11
C HIS A 294 2.90 -16.07 21.10
N VAL A 295 2.16 -15.51 22.06
CA VAL A 295 2.11 -14.06 22.29
C VAL A 295 3.10 -13.69 23.40
N PRO A 296 4.01 -12.73 23.21
CA PRO A 296 4.95 -12.34 24.26
C PRO A 296 4.21 -11.72 25.45
N SER A 297 4.70 -11.99 26.66
CA SER A 297 4.17 -11.36 27.86
C SER A 297 4.67 -9.92 27.98
N VAL A 298 3.95 -9.10 28.76
CA VAL A 298 4.42 -7.74 29.14
C VAL A 298 5.82 -7.77 29.73
N ARG A 299 6.15 -8.81 30.51
CA ARG A 299 7.47 -8.97 31.11
C ARG A 299 8.56 -9.22 30.08
N ASP A 300 8.26 -9.96 29.02
CA ASP A 300 9.22 -10.22 27.94
C ASP A 300 9.52 -8.94 27.18
N VAL A 301 8.49 -8.21 26.76
CA VAL A 301 8.63 -6.93 26.04
C VAL A 301 9.35 -5.90 26.92
N HIS A 302 8.96 -5.77 28.19
CA HIS A 302 9.63 -4.88 29.14
C HIS A 302 11.10 -5.25 29.36
N GLY A 303 11.43 -6.55 29.43
CA GLY A 303 12.79 -7.04 29.53
C GLY A 303 13.65 -6.64 28.34
N MET A 304 13.12 -6.79 27.12
CA MET A 304 13.81 -6.38 25.89
C MET A 304 14.06 -4.86 25.85
N LEU A 305 13.05 -4.06 26.16
CA LEU A 305 13.16 -2.60 26.21
C LEU A 305 14.16 -2.14 27.28
N SER A 306 14.12 -2.76 28.47
CA SER A 306 15.05 -2.46 29.58
C SER A 306 16.49 -2.83 29.25
N ASN A 307 16.70 -3.83 28.40
CA ASN A 307 18.02 -4.20 27.87
C ASN A 307 18.47 -3.31 26.70
N GLY A 308 17.74 -2.23 26.39
CA GLY A 308 18.09 -1.26 25.36
C GLY A 308 17.75 -1.70 23.93
N LYS A 309 17.06 -2.83 23.74
CA LYS A 309 16.58 -3.25 22.41
C LYS A 309 15.41 -2.36 21.96
N ALA A 310 15.36 -2.05 20.67
CA ALA A 310 14.13 -1.55 20.06
C ALA A 310 13.16 -2.72 19.88
N VAL A 311 11.88 -2.54 20.21
CA VAL A 311 10.87 -3.59 20.05
C VAL A 311 9.75 -3.05 19.18
N GLY A 312 9.38 -3.78 18.13
CA GLY A 312 8.31 -3.41 17.21
C GLY A 312 7.43 -4.60 16.86
N TYR A 313 6.40 -4.36 16.05
CA TYR A 313 5.62 -5.41 15.41
C TYR A 313 5.45 -5.17 13.91
N TYR A 314 5.06 -6.20 13.18
CA TYR A 314 4.65 -6.07 11.78
C TYR A 314 3.54 -7.07 11.45
N GLY A 315 2.48 -6.56 10.83
CA GLY A 315 1.26 -7.31 10.56
C GLY A 315 0.11 -6.93 11.49
N SER A 316 -1.08 -6.83 10.93
CA SER A 316 -2.29 -6.40 11.62
C SER A 316 -2.78 -7.40 12.68
N ARG A 317 -2.63 -8.70 12.45
CA ARG A 317 -2.88 -9.76 13.45
C ARG A 317 -1.83 -9.75 14.55
N ALA A 318 -0.56 -9.52 14.23
CA ALA A 318 0.49 -9.34 15.25
C ALA A 318 0.17 -8.12 16.13
N LYS A 319 -0.23 -6.99 15.53
CA LYS A 319 -0.73 -5.81 16.25
C LYS A 319 -1.88 -6.15 17.18
N HIS A 320 -2.89 -6.85 16.67
CA HIS A 320 -4.08 -7.23 17.43
C HIS A 320 -3.75 -8.15 18.62
N LEU A 321 -2.93 -9.19 18.41
CA LEU A 321 -2.51 -10.12 19.46
C LEU A 321 -1.71 -9.41 20.56
N LEU A 322 -0.79 -8.53 20.18
CA LEU A 322 0.01 -7.75 21.13
C LEU A 322 -0.82 -6.73 21.91
N ALA A 323 -1.83 -6.11 21.26
CA ALA A 323 -2.73 -5.19 21.93
C ALA A 323 -3.60 -5.86 23.02
N MET A 324 -3.81 -7.18 22.94
CA MET A 324 -4.53 -7.94 23.97
C MET A 324 -3.67 -8.25 25.20
N THR A 325 -2.35 -8.25 25.08
CA THR A 325 -1.43 -8.58 26.18
C THR A 325 -0.73 -7.35 26.76
N LEU A 326 -0.46 -6.34 25.94
CA LEU A 326 0.25 -5.12 26.34
C LEU A 326 -0.71 -4.06 26.91
N PRO A 327 -0.22 -3.19 27.83
CA PRO A 327 -0.98 -2.01 28.24
C PRO A 327 -1.34 -1.13 27.03
N THR A 328 -2.54 -0.53 27.05
CA THR A 328 -3.11 0.28 25.95
C THR A 328 -2.26 1.48 25.52
N ASP A 329 -1.38 1.92 26.41
CA ASP A 329 -0.48 3.05 26.30
C ASP A 329 0.88 2.68 25.69
N VAL A 330 1.19 1.38 25.57
CA VAL A 330 2.38 0.89 24.87
C VAL A 330 2.12 0.87 23.37
N ARG A 331 2.77 1.78 22.65
CA ARG A 331 2.81 1.77 21.17
C ARG A 331 4.15 1.25 20.71
N LEU A 332 4.14 0.10 20.07
CA LEU A 332 5.32 -0.46 19.43
C LEU A 332 5.43 0.05 17.98
N PRO A 333 6.63 0.44 17.52
CA PRO A 333 6.88 0.83 16.12
C PRO A 333 6.66 -0.31 15.12
N GLY A 334 6.39 0.06 13.87
CA GLY A 334 6.44 -0.83 12.71
C GLY A 334 7.86 -1.14 12.23
N LEU A 335 7.97 -1.88 11.12
CA LEU A 335 9.24 -2.33 10.53
C LEU A 335 10.20 -1.17 10.22
N THR A 336 9.72 -0.10 9.58
CA THR A 336 10.57 1.06 9.20
C THR A 336 11.23 1.69 10.41
N ALA A 337 10.48 1.87 11.50
CA ALA A 337 11.03 2.44 12.73
C ALA A 337 11.99 1.46 13.43
N CYS A 338 11.78 0.15 13.35
CA CYS A 338 12.79 -0.84 13.78
C CYS A 338 14.08 -0.73 12.97
N LEU A 339 13.99 -0.62 11.64
CA LEU A 339 15.14 -0.40 10.77
C LEU A 339 15.89 0.88 11.12
N ASP A 340 15.17 1.96 11.43
CA ASP A 340 15.79 3.22 11.85
C ASP A 340 16.61 3.10 13.14
N LYS A 341 16.15 2.28 14.10
CA LYS A 341 16.87 2.01 15.35
C LYS A 341 18.07 1.10 15.11
N MET A 342 17.92 0.12 14.23
CA MET A 342 18.99 -0.75 13.79
C MET A 342 20.12 0.05 13.10
N ILE A 343 19.77 1.02 12.27
CA ILE A 343 20.71 1.95 11.63
C ILE A 343 21.43 2.85 12.65
N ASP A 344 20.85 3.10 13.83
CA ASP A 344 21.53 3.77 14.96
C ASP A 344 22.57 2.85 15.67
N GLY A 345 22.70 1.59 15.24
CA GLY A 345 23.58 0.59 15.86
C GLY A 345 22.95 -0.15 17.05
N ARG A 346 21.61 -0.11 17.20
CA ARG A 346 20.89 -0.84 18.25
C ARG A 346 20.37 -2.18 17.75
N GLU A 347 20.31 -3.16 18.64
CA GLU A 347 19.55 -4.39 18.39
C GLU A 347 18.06 -4.09 18.37
N ALA A 348 17.35 -4.63 17.38
CA ALA A 348 15.90 -4.52 17.25
C ALA A 348 15.24 -5.91 17.28
N VAL A 349 14.08 -6.02 17.93
CA VAL A 349 13.22 -7.20 17.91
C VAL A 349 11.92 -6.81 17.20
N LEU A 350 11.54 -7.57 16.17
CA LEU A 350 10.31 -7.38 15.43
C LEU A 350 9.41 -8.60 15.60
N PHE A 351 8.27 -8.39 16.24
CA PHE A 351 7.22 -9.40 16.34
C PHE A 351 6.39 -9.42 15.06
N ALA A 352 6.40 -10.52 14.31
CA ALA A 352 5.75 -10.61 13.01
C ALA A 352 4.82 -11.81 12.89
N GLU A 353 3.80 -11.71 12.06
CA GLU A 353 2.97 -12.86 11.69
C GLU A 353 3.81 -13.88 10.91
N PRO A 354 3.68 -15.20 11.20
CA PRO A 354 4.49 -16.23 10.55
C PRO A 354 4.47 -16.21 9.02
N ASP A 355 3.33 -15.89 8.41
CA ASP A 355 3.15 -15.80 6.95
C ASP A 355 3.85 -14.59 6.32
N LEU A 356 4.09 -13.52 7.10
CA LEU A 356 4.81 -12.33 6.65
C LEU A 356 6.34 -12.46 6.80
N VAL A 357 6.83 -13.30 7.71
CA VAL A 357 8.27 -13.45 8.00
C VAL A 357 9.11 -13.68 6.73
N PRO A 358 8.77 -14.58 5.79
CA PRO A 358 9.56 -14.77 4.57
C PRO A 358 9.68 -13.51 3.72
N ALA A 359 8.59 -12.74 3.60
CA ALA A 359 8.55 -11.51 2.80
C ALA A 359 9.35 -10.38 3.48
N ILE A 360 9.24 -10.23 4.80
CA ILE A 360 10.04 -9.28 5.59
C ILE A 360 11.53 -9.58 5.44
N VAL A 361 11.94 -10.83 5.62
CA VAL A 361 13.35 -11.26 5.47
C VAL A 361 13.84 -11.00 4.05
N HIS A 362 13.03 -11.29 3.03
CA HIS A 362 13.38 -10.99 1.64
C HIS A 362 13.57 -9.50 1.40
N HIS A 363 12.66 -8.66 1.92
CA HIS A 363 12.73 -7.20 1.82
C HIS A 363 14.02 -6.65 2.46
N ILE A 364 14.35 -7.08 3.68
CA ILE A 364 15.55 -6.65 4.39
C ILE A 364 16.82 -7.10 3.67
N ASN A 365 16.86 -8.34 3.18
CA ASN A 365 17.99 -8.84 2.41
C ASN A 365 18.20 -8.05 1.10
N ASN A 366 17.11 -7.62 0.46
CA ASN A 366 17.19 -6.76 -0.72
C ASN A 366 17.76 -5.37 -0.37
N LEU A 367 17.33 -4.77 0.74
CA LEU A 367 17.90 -3.52 1.24
C LEU A 367 19.39 -3.67 1.59
N ALA A 368 19.75 -4.72 2.34
CA ALA A 368 21.13 -5.04 2.71
C ALA A 368 22.01 -5.17 1.47
N ARG A 369 21.53 -5.87 0.43
CA ARG A 369 22.23 -6.03 -0.85
C ARG A 369 22.32 -4.73 -1.63
N LYS A 370 21.21 -3.98 -1.76
CA LYS A 370 21.14 -2.70 -2.47
C LYS A 370 22.15 -1.70 -1.90
N TYR A 371 22.25 -1.62 -0.58
CA TYR A 371 23.14 -0.70 0.12
C TYR A 371 24.46 -1.32 0.59
N GLN A 372 24.75 -2.58 0.25
CA GLN A 372 25.98 -3.29 0.63
C GLN A 372 26.30 -3.15 2.13
N VAL A 373 25.28 -3.26 2.98
CA VAL A 373 25.41 -3.21 4.45
C VAL A 373 25.17 -4.61 5.03
N GLY A 374 25.95 -4.97 6.05
CA GLY A 374 25.71 -6.20 6.81
C GLY A 374 24.55 -5.97 7.77
N ILE A 375 23.41 -6.59 7.49
CA ILE A 375 22.27 -6.64 8.41
C ILE A 375 22.14 -8.09 8.85
N GLU A 376 22.40 -8.37 10.12
CA GLU A 376 22.19 -9.69 10.71
C GLU A 376 20.70 -9.85 11.00
N VAL A 377 20.08 -10.84 10.36
CA VAL A 377 18.67 -11.19 10.59
C VAL A 377 18.61 -12.56 11.24
N GLU A 378 18.29 -12.58 12.53
CA GLU A 378 18.12 -13.81 13.31
C GLU A 378 16.63 -14.12 13.45
N LYS A 379 16.28 -15.40 13.27
CA LYS A 379 14.94 -15.91 13.57
C LYS A 379 15.03 -16.65 14.89
N GLU A 380 14.26 -16.19 15.87
CA GLU A 380 14.23 -16.75 17.24
C GLU A 380 12.96 -17.51 17.53
#